data_AF-A0A2T4DG22-F1
#
_entry.id   AF-A0A2T4DG22-F1
#
_cell.length_a   1.000
_cell.length_b   1.000
_cell.length_c   1.000
_cell.angle_alpha   90.00
_cell.angle_beta   90.00
_cell.angle_gamma   90.00
#
_symmetry.space_group_name_H-M   'P 1'
#
loop_
_entity.id
_entity.type
_entity.pdbx_description
1 polymer ?
#
loop_
_entity_poly.entity_id
_entity_poly.type
_entity_poly.pdbx_seq_one_letter_code
_entity_poly.pdbx_strand_id
1 'polypeptide(L)'
;MIKDLEENLLQHKIKPTAMRLLVLEYLLDREIAVSLTDLYKNFVKSDRTTIYRTLKAFEDNGLVHSIDDGTGVPKYALCEAGCKCEVERDLHLHFH
;
A
#
# COMPACT_ATOMS: atom_id res chain seq x y z
N MET A 1 -9.11 -9.24 -12.95
CA MET A 1 -9.89 -8.24 -13.72
C MET A 1 -10.11 -7.01 -12.86
N ILE A 2 -10.33 -5.82 -13.44
CA ILE A 2 -10.54 -4.56 -12.67
C ILE A 2 -11.56 -4.72 -11.53
N LYS A 3 -12.60 -5.53 -11.76
CA LYS A 3 -13.62 -5.85 -10.76
C LYS A 3 -13.05 -6.46 -9.47
N ASP A 4 -12.04 -7.32 -9.56
CA ASP A 4 -11.43 -7.97 -8.39
C ASP A 4 -10.66 -6.95 -7.53
N LEU A 5 -10.03 -5.97 -8.18
CA LEU A 5 -9.33 -4.87 -7.50
C LEU A 5 -10.33 -3.94 -6.80
N GLU A 6 -11.45 -3.63 -7.45
CA GLU A 6 -12.52 -2.84 -6.83
C GLU A 6 -13.09 -3.53 -5.60
N GLU A 7 -13.39 -4.83 -5.71
CA GLU A 7 -13.90 -5.64 -4.60
C GLU A 7 -12.91 -5.68 -3.42
N ASN A 8 -11.61 -5.85 -3.70
CA ASN A 8 -10.56 -5.82 -2.66
C ASN A 8 -10.53 -4.48 -1.91
N LEU A 9 -10.58 -3.35 -2.63
CA LEU A 9 -10.62 -2.02 -2.01
C LEU A 9 -11.90 -1.84 -1.17
N LEU A 10 -13.04 -2.31 -1.68
CA LEU A 10 -14.32 -2.21 -0.97
C LEU A 10 -14.35 -3.06 0.31
N GLN A 11 -13.72 -4.23 0.33
CA GLN A 11 -13.56 -5.06 1.54
C GLN A 11 -12.80 -4.32 2.64
N HIS A 12 -11.84 -3.47 2.26
CA HIS A 12 -11.08 -2.60 3.16
C HIS A 12 -11.74 -1.23 3.37
N LYS A 13 -13.01 -1.04 2.97
CA LYS A 13 -13.73 0.26 3.09
C LYS A 13 -13.05 1.42 2.36
N ILE A 14 -12.24 1.13 1.35
CA ILE A 14 -11.55 2.11 0.52
C ILE A 14 -12.36 2.35 -0.75
N LYS A 15 -12.74 3.62 -1.03
CA LYS A 15 -13.39 3.99 -2.29
C LYS A 15 -12.46 3.71 -3.50
N PRO A 16 -12.87 2.93 -4.51
CA PRO A 16 -12.05 2.58 -5.67
C PRO A 16 -11.98 3.75 -6.67
N THR A 17 -11.04 4.66 -6.48
CA THR A 17 -10.71 5.67 -7.49
C THR A 17 -9.72 5.09 -8.49
N ALA A 18 -9.62 5.69 -9.69
CA ALA A 18 -8.64 5.26 -10.70
C ALA A 18 -7.21 5.17 -10.12
N MET A 19 -6.79 6.15 -9.32
CA MET A 19 -5.45 6.12 -8.72
C MET A 19 -5.30 4.98 -7.70
N ARG A 20 -6.31 4.70 -6.90
CA ARG A 20 -6.26 3.60 -5.90
C ARG A 20 -6.20 2.24 -6.58
N LEU A 21 -6.96 2.06 -7.66
CA LEU A 21 -6.90 0.83 -8.46
C LEU A 21 -5.51 0.63 -9.07
N LEU A 22 -4.93 1.68 -9.67
CA LEU A 22 -3.60 1.63 -10.26
C LEU A 22 -2.50 1.36 -9.23
N VAL A 23 -2.58 1.98 -8.04
CA VAL A 23 -1.60 1.74 -6.96
C VAL A 23 -1.76 0.32 -6.41
N LEU A 24 -2.99 -0.18 -6.22
CA LEU A 24 -3.21 -1.55 -5.75
C LEU A 24 -2.69 -2.58 -6.76
N GLU A 25 -2.98 -2.41 -8.05
CA GLU A 25 -2.46 -3.25 -9.12
C GLU A 25 -0.92 -3.27 -9.10
N TYR A 26 -0.30 -2.10 -9.01
CA TYR A 26 1.16 -1.99 -8.92
C TYR A 26 1.76 -2.69 -7.69
N LEU A 27 1.06 -2.69 -6.57
CA LEU A 27 1.49 -3.38 -5.35
C LEU A 27 1.34 -4.89 -5.46
N LEU A 28 0.27 -5.38 -6.08
CA LEU A 28 0.02 -6.81 -6.29
C LEU A 28 1.05 -7.45 -7.21
N ASP A 29 1.60 -6.68 -8.16
CA ASP A 29 2.63 -7.13 -9.10
C ASP A 29 4.04 -7.20 -8.48
N ARG A 30 4.20 -6.90 -7.18
CA ARG A 30 5.52 -6.86 -6.52
C ARG A 30 5.59 -7.72 -5.26
N GLU A 31 6.67 -8.48 -5.17
CA GLU A 31 7.02 -9.29 -4.00
C GLU A 31 7.73 -8.49 -2.89
N ILE A 32 8.10 -7.23 -3.17
CA ILE A 32 8.89 -6.39 -2.27
C ILE A 32 8.16 -5.12 -1.85
N ALA A 33 8.48 -4.63 -0.66
CA ALA A 33 7.98 -3.34 -0.17
C ALA A 33 8.45 -2.17 -1.06
N VAL A 34 7.56 -1.22 -1.31
CA VAL A 34 7.80 -0.09 -2.23
C VAL A 34 7.80 1.24 -1.48
N SER A 35 8.69 2.15 -1.85
CA SER A 35 8.65 3.51 -1.30
C SER A 35 7.66 4.41 -2.05
N LEU A 36 7.24 5.50 -1.41
CA LEU A 36 6.51 6.58 -2.10
C LEU A 36 7.27 7.10 -3.33
N THR A 37 8.60 7.17 -3.25
CA THR A 37 9.45 7.63 -4.36
C THR A 37 9.39 6.66 -5.54
N ASP A 38 9.36 5.35 -5.29
CA ASP A 38 9.26 4.34 -6.34
C ASP A 38 7.91 4.42 -7.04
N LEU A 39 6.82 4.53 -6.28
CA LEU A 39 5.48 4.73 -6.83
C LEU A 39 5.43 6.02 -7.67
N TYR A 40 5.93 7.14 -7.14
CA TYR A 40 5.91 8.41 -7.85
C TYR A 40 6.66 8.38 -9.19
N LYS A 41 7.80 7.67 -9.27
CA LYS A 41 8.54 7.50 -10.53
C LYS A 41 7.74 6.71 -11.58
N ASN A 42 6.87 5.79 -11.16
CA ASN A 42 6.06 4.99 -12.07
C ASN A 42 4.74 5.67 -12.48
N PHE A 43 4.27 6.65 -11.70
CA PHE A 43 3.02 7.38 -11.96
C PHE A 43 3.27 8.84 -12.38
N VAL A 44 3.96 9.05 -13.50
CA VAL A 44 4.40 10.38 -13.99
C VAL A 44 3.28 11.43 -14.11
N LYS A 45 2.02 11.00 -14.28
CA LYS A 45 0.85 11.89 -14.42
C LYS A 45 0.16 12.24 -13.09
N SER A 46 0.57 11.67 -11.96
CA SER A 46 -0.06 11.95 -10.67
C SER A 46 0.80 12.86 -9.80
N ASP A 47 0.17 13.66 -8.96
CA ASP A 47 0.90 14.43 -7.97
C ASP A 47 1.33 13.52 -6.79
N ARG A 48 2.51 13.79 -6.24
CA ARG A 48 3.10 13.00 -5.14
C ARG A 48 2.19 12.95 -3.91
N THR A 49 1.41 14.00 -3.67
CA THR A 49 0.46 14.08 -2.55
C THR A 49 -0.70 13.09 -2.71
N THR A 50 -1.18 12.89 -3.94
CA THR A 50 -2.25 11.95 -4.28
C THR A 50 -1.80 10.50 -4.06
N ILE A 51 -0.57 10.15 -4.45
CA ILE A 51 0.01 8.84 -4.16
C ILE A 51 0.17 8.66 -2.66
N TYR A 52 0.71 9.67 -1.96
CA TYR A 52 0.85 9.62 -0.51
C TYR A 52 -0.48 9.41 0.21
N ARG A 53 -1.53 10.16 -0.15
CA ARG A 53 -2.89 10.00 0.42
C ARG A 53 -3.49 8.63 0.08
N THR A 54 -3.12 8.06 -1.05
CA THR A 54 -3.54 6.70 -1.43
C THR A 54 -2.91 5.67 -0.51
N LEU A 55 -1.59 5.71 -0.33
CA LEU A 55 -0.88 4.83 0.62
C LEU A 55 -1.38 5.00 2.04
N LYS A 56 -1.59 6.24 2.48
CA LYS A 56 -2.11 6.51 3.83
C LYS A 56 -3.51 5.94 4.02
N ALA A 57 -4.39 6.09 3.04
CA ALA A 57 -5.71 5.47 3.10
C ALA A 57 -5.65 3.94 3.10
N PHE A 58 -4.69 3.34 2.40
CA PHE A 58 -4.50 1.88 2.41
C PHE A 58 -4.02 1.42 3.78
N GLU A 59 -3.06 2.13 4.37
CA GLU A 59 -2.49 1.85 5.70
C GLU A 59 -3.55 2.00 6.80
N ASP A 60 -4.29 3.11 6.81
CA ASP A 60 -5.33 3.39 7.81
C ASP A 60 -6.47 2.37 7.77
N ASN A 61 -6.63 1.64 6.67
CA ASN A 61 -7.63 0.60 6.49
C ASN A 61 -7.03 -0.82 6.46
N GLY A 62 -5.76 -0.98 6.82
CA GLY A 62 -5.10 -2.28 6.97
C GLY A 62 -4.84 -3.05 5.67
N LEU A 63 -4.94 -2.40 4.51
CA LEU A 63 -4.63 -2.99 3.20
C LEU A 63 -3.11 -3.08 2.97
N VAL A 64 -2.36 -2.12 3.50
CA VAL A 64 -0.89 -2.12 3.50
C VAL A 64 -0.37 -1.81 4.91
N HIS A 65 0.90 -2.07 5.15
CA HIS A 65 1.62 -1.59 6.33
C HIS A 65 2.91 -0.89 5.93
N SER A 66 3.37 0.06 6.74
CA SER A 66 4.70 0.66 6.59
C SER A 66 5.80 -0.22 7.20
N ILE A 67 6.97 -0.21 6.57
CA ILE A 67 8.20 -0.85 7.02
C ILE A 67 9.26 0.24 7.15
N ASP A 68 9.90 0.30 8.30
CA ASP A 68 11.15 1.02 8.49
C ASP A 68 12.30 0.02 8.29
N ASP A 69 13.08 0.21 7.23
CA ASP A 69 14.24 -0.62 6.90
C ASP A 69 15.57 0.02 7.32
N GLY A 70 15.53 1.05 8.18
CA GLY A 70 16.70 1.79 8.65
C GLY A 70 17.23 2.82 7.66
N THR A 71 16.61 2.98 6.48
CA THR A 71 16.98 4.02 5.51
C THR A 71 16.35 5.38 5.80
N GLY A 72 15.43 5.45 6.76
CA GLY A 72 14.65 6.66 7.07
C GLY A 72 13.59 7.00 6.01
N VAL A 73 13.36 6.12 5.04
CA VAL A 73 12.30 6.24 4.04
C VAL A 73 11.27 5.14 4.26
N PRO A 74 10.00 5.47 4.57
CA PRO A 74 8.99 4.45 4.77
C PRO A 74 8.73 3.70 3.45
N LYS A 75 8.69 2.37 3.57
CA LYS A 75 8.29 1.46 2.49
C LYS A 75 6.96 0.82 2.85
N TYR A 76 6.18 0.43 1.85
CA TYR A 76 4.85 -0.11 2.03
C TYR A 76 4.74 -1.49 1.38
N ALA A 77 4.11 -2.44 2.06
CA ALA A 77 3.81 -3.78 1.56
C ALA A 77 2.35 -4.13 1.82
N LEU A 78 1.77 -5.00 0.97
CA LEU A 78 0.42 -5.52 1.18
C LEU A 78 0.35 -6.35 2.46
N CYS A 79 -0.74 -6.23 3.19
CA CYS A 79 -1.02 -7.09 4.33
C CYS A 79 -1.57 -8.44 3.87
N GLU A 80 -1.06 -9.53 4.45
CA GLU A 80 -1.65 -10.85 4.28
C GLU A 80 -2.90 -11.02 5.13
N ALA A 81 -3.75 -11.99 4.76
CA ALA A 81 -4.92 -12.36 5.52
C ALA A 81 -4.52 -12.81 6.93
N GLY A 82 -4.98 -12.06 7.94
CA GLY A 82 -4.62 -12.32 9.34
C GLY A 82 -3.35 -11.64 9.81
N CYS A 83 -2.78 -10.67 9.06
CA CYS A 83 -1.69 -9.86 9.58
C CYS A 83 -2.10 -9.20 10.90
N LYS A 84 -1.31 -9.42 11.96
CA LYS A 84 -1.41 -8.69 13.23
C LYS A 84 -0.54 -7.43 13.20
N CYS A 85 -0.64 -6.70 12.10
CA CYS A 85 0.01 -5.42 11.89
C CYS A 85 -0.71 -4.39 12.79
N GLU A 86 -0.43 -4.34 14.10
CA GLU A 86 -0.98 -3.27 14.95
C GLU A 86 -0.35 -1.94 14.50
N VAL A 87 -1.19 -0.99 14.08
CA VAL A 87 -0.80 0.36 13.60
C VAL A 87 0.07 1.14 14.63
N GLU A 88 0.11 0.68 15.88
CA GLU A 88 0.85 1.29 16.99
C GLU A 88 2.06 0.47 17.49
N ARG A 89 2.33 -0.74 16.96
CA ARG A 89 3.50 -1.55 17.34
C ARG A 89 4.37 -1.87 16.15
N ASP A 90 5.38 -1.04 15.96
CA ASP A 90 6.58 -1.27 15.15
C ASP A 90 7.39 -2.46 15.72
N LEU A 91 6.91 -3.69 15.50
CA LEU A 91 7.71 -4.90 15.70
C LEU A 91 7.72 -5.71 14.40
N HIS A 92 8.59 -5.31 13.47
CA HIS A 92 8.76 -6.01 12.20
C HIS A 92 9.51 -7.33 12.40
N LEU A 93 8.77 -8.45 12.38
CA LEU A 93 9.32 -9.78 12.10
C LEU A 93 8.52 -10.39 10.95
N HIS A 94 9.09 -10.34 9.74
CA HIS A 94 8.62 -11.12 8.60
C HIS A 94 9.56 -12.32 8.41
N PHE A 95 9.18 -13.48 8.95
CA PHE A 95 9.80 -14.77 8.65
C PHE A 95 8.72 -15.80 8.31
N HIS A 96 8.70 -16.17 7.03
CA HIS A 96 8.02 -17.28 6.32
C HIS A 96 6.49 -17.37 6.31
#